data_AF-A0A382LKH6-F1
#
_entry.id   AF-A0A382LKH6-F1
#
_cell.length_a   1.000
_cell.length_b   1.000
_cell.length_c   1.000
_cell.angle_alpha   90.00
_cell.angle_beta   90.00
_cell.angle_gamma   90.00
#
_symmetry.space_group_name_H-M   'P 1'
#
loop_
_entity.id
_entity.type
_entity.pdbx_description
1 polymer ?
#
loop_
_entity_poly.entity_id
_entity_poly.type
_entity_poly.pdbx_seq_one_letter_code
_entity_poly.pdbx_strand_id
1 'polypeptide(L)'
;CPQTGTSYSTHEVSLGYKEVAEPAVYIKFQLVDDAASILAWTTTPWTLPGNVGLAVGSDVKYCRVRITEPPSGNWEGRGSSEVGEELILAKDLLSDVLRHQVEVIEEFSGSEIVGKAYNPLFPDAIDRGDSDTAWTVVPADFVTTTDGTGVVHTAVMYGEDDYALGMEVGFPAQHTVGMDGKFIGGTHDSLDGRYVKDCDSDIINLLEQNGRLYREHIYTHDYPHCWRTDHPLLYYAMDSWFVRMTAVKDKIIKYNSEVEWAPEWTGTGRVGEWLRNIKDWAISRERYWGTPIPVWICQDCDHEHCIGSIEEMNSMKTDSSPSPKELHRPYVDDVKLHCSNEGCKGEMVREPYVMDCWFDSGCASFAQWHYPFENEDKFKGSFPVDYICEAVDQTRGWF
;
A
#
# COMPACT_ATOMS: atom_id res chain seq x y z
N CYS A 1 8.45 -5.19 -0.48
CA CYS A 1 9.19 -6.02 0.51
C CYS A 1 10.52 -5.35 0.83
N PRO A 2 10.77 -4.96 2.08
CA PRO A 2 12.03 -4.31 2.50
C PRO A 2 13.29 -5.11 2.18
N GLN A 3 13.23 -6.44 2.36
CA GLN A 3 14.40 -7.29 2.19
C GLN A 3 14.79 -7.50 0.72
N THR A 4 13.82 -7.51 -0.20
CA THR A 4 14.08 -7.67 -1.63
C THR A 4 14.07 -6.35 -2.39
N GLY A 5 13.64 -5.26 -1.75
CA GLY A 5 13.60 -3.91 -2.31
C GLY A 5 12.62 -3.74 -3.47
N THR A 6 11.58 -4.57 -3.56
CA THR A 6 10.64 -4.53 -4.70
C THR A 6 9.17 -4.63 -4.29
N SER A 7 8.28 -4.10 -5.13
CA SER A 7 6.83 -4.22 -5.04
C SER A 7 6.34 -5.65 -5.34
N TYR A 8 5.09 -5.94 -4.97
CA TYR A 8 4.46 -7.24 -5.15
C TYR A 8 3.05 -7.04 -5.70
N SER A 9 2.60 -8.00 -6.51
CA SER A 9 1.23 -8.05 -7.01
C SER A 9 0.25 -8.63 -5.97
N THR A 10 -1.06 -8.41 -6.17
CA THR A 10 -2.10 -8.88 -5.24
C THR A 10 -2.11 -10.41 -5.10
N HIS A 11 -1.84 -11.14 -6.17
CA HIS A 11 -1.76 -12.60 -6.13
C HIS A 11 -0.53 -13.10 -5.37
N GLU A 12 0.63 -12.46 -5.51
CA GLU A 12 1.81 -12.81 -4.70
C GLU A 12 1.61 -12.52 -3.21
N VAL A 13 0.97 -11.40 -2.87
CA VAL A 13 0.64 -11.07 -1.47
C VAL A 13 -0.29 -12.13 -0.87
N SER A 14 -1.26 -12.61 -1.64
CA SER A 14 -2.23 -13.62 -1.18
C SER A 14 -1.60 -14.97 -0.81
N LEU A 15 -0.40 -15.27 -1.31
CA LEU A 15 0.35 -16.50 -1.00
C LEU A 15 1.11 -16.42 0.34
N GLY A 16 1.27 -15.22 0.92
CA GLY A 16 2.19 -14.97 2.02
C GLY A 16 1.55 -14.57 3.36
N TYR A 17 0.22 -14.68 3.50
CA TYR A 17 -0.45 -14.34 4.77
C TYR A 17 -0.10 -15.32 5.88
N LYS A 18 0.14 -14.76 7.07
CA LYS A 18 0.41 -15.51 8.31
C LYS A 18 -0.28 -14.84 9.48
N GLU A 19 -0.81 -15.64 10.39
CA GLU A 19 -1.29 -15.16 11.68
C GLU A 19 -0.10 -14.67 12.52
N VAL A 20 -0.17 -13.42 12.98
CA VAL A 20 0.83 -12.79 13.85
C VAL A 20 0.15 -12.14 15.05
N ALA A 21 0.87 -12.08 16.16
CA ALA A 21 0.45 -11.36 17.37
C ALA A 21 1.36 -10.13 17.54
N GLU A 22 0.79 -8.94 17.38
CA GLU A 22 1.51 -7.67 17.38
C GLU A 22 0.85 -6.66 18.34
N PRO A 23 1.60 -5.64 18.82
CA PRO A 23 1.03 -4.62 19.69
C PRO A 23 0.07 -3.71 18.89
N ALA A 24 -1.15 -3.60 19.40
CA ALA A 24 -2.14 -2.65 18.92
C ALA A 24 -2.40 -1.57 19.97
N VAL A 25 -2.37 -0.32 19.53
CA VAL A 25 -2.33 0.84 20.42
C VAL A 25 -3.44 1.81 20.15
N TYR A 26 -3.87 2.47 21.22
CA TYR A 26 -4.84 3.56 21.23
C TYR A 26 -4.11 4.85 21.54
N ILE A 27 -4.14 5.80 20.63
CA ILE A 27 -3.34 7.03 20.69
C ILE A 27 -4.24 8.24 20.84
N LYS A 28 -3.81 9.17 21.69
CA LYS A 28 -4.46 10.45 21.98
C LYS A 28 -3.85 11.53 21.10
N PHE A 29 -4.66 12.07 20.19
CA PHE A 29 -4.34 13.21 19.36
C PHE A 29 -4.98 14.47 19.95
N GLN A 30 -4.18 15.25 20.67
CA GLN A 30 -4.66 16.45 21.38
C GLN A 30 -5.01 17.57 20.40
N LEU A 31 -6.24 18.05 20.48
CA LEU A 31 -6.69 19.20 19.70
C LEU A 31 -5.90 20.47 20.05
N VAL A 32 -5.70 21.36 19.08
CA VAL A 32 -4.89 22.60 19.27
C VAL A 32 -5.62 23.60 20.17
N ASP A 33 -6.92 23.81 19.92
CA ASP A 33 -7.75 24.82 20.60
C ASP A 33 -8.77 24.22 21.59
N ASP A 34 -8.58 22.95 21.95
CA ASP A 34 -9.47 22.22 22.85
C ASP A 34 -8.65 21.27 23.74
N ALA A 35 -9.02 21.15 25.02
CA ALA A 35 -8.39 20.25 25.97
C ALA A 35 -8.71 18.76 25.69
N ALA A 36 -9.69 18.46 24.84
CA ALA A 36 -9.98 17.08 24.43
C ALA A 36 -8.94 16.48 23.46
N SER A 37 -8.71 15.19 23.59
CA SER A 37 -7.93 14.39 22.64
C SER A 37 -8.84 13.47 21.82
N ILE A 38 -8.57 13.35 20.52
CA ILE A 38 -9.21 12.35 19.67
C ILE A 38 -8.46 11.03 19.81
N LEU A 39 -9.18 9.94 20.07
CA LEU A 39 -8.59 8.60 20.12
C LEU A 39 -8.60 7.95 18.75
N ALA A 40 -7.42 7.56 18.26
CA ALA A 40 -7.28 6.66 17.12
C ALA A 40 -6.72 5.31 17.55
N TRP A 41 -6.87 4.30 16.70
CA TRP A 41 -6.32 2.97 16.92
C TRP A 41 -5.47 2.53 15.74
N THR A 42 -4.37 1.82 16.00
CA THR A 42 -3.57 1.16 14.96
C THR A 42 -2.90 -0.10 15.47
N THR A 43 -2.72 -1.06 14.56
CA THR A 43 -1.87 -2.26 14.73
C THR A 43 -0.46 -2.07 14.17
N THR A 44 -0.16 -0.89 13.60
CA THR A 44 1.13 -0.58 12.98
C THR A 44 1.75 0.70 13.58
N PRO A 45 2.25 0.65 14.83
CA PRO A 45 2.83 1.82 15.50
C PRO A 45 3.91 2.52 14.67
N TRP A 46 4.72 1.77 13.92
CA TRP A 46 5.73 2.32 13.02
C TRP A 46 5.23 3.32 11.96
N THR A 47 3.95 3.35 11.65
CA THR A 47 3.35 4.32 10.70
C THR A 47 3.04 5.66 11.35
N LEU A 48 2.98 5.75 12.68
CA LEU A 48 2.60 6.96 13.42
C LEU A 48 3.54 8.17 13.18
N PRO A 49 4.86 8.02 12.99
CA PRO A 49 5.71 9.13 12.56
C PRO A 49 5.31 9.71 11.20
N GLY A 50 4.69 8.92 10.33
CA GLY A 50 4.17 9.38 9.03
C GLY A 50 2.74 9.93 9.09
N ASN A 51 2.17 10.13 10.28
CA ASN A 51 0.80 10.63 10.42
C ASN A 51 0.68 12.09 9.95
N VAL A 52 -0.31 12.35 9.11
CA VAL A 52 -0.60 13.68 8.55
C VAL A 52 -2.07 14.09 8.65
N GLY A 53 -2.95 13.19 9.08
CA GLY A 53 -4.36 13.50 9.31
C GLY A 53 -5.07 12.47 10.18
N LEU A 54 -6.32 12.79 10.54
CA LEU A 54 -7.27 11.86 11.13
C LEU A 54 -8.52 11.76 10.27
N ALA A 55 -8.92 10.55 9.90
CA ALA A 55 -10.10 10.30 9.10
C ALA A 55 -11.29 9.88 9.97
N VAL A 56 -12.46 10.47 9.74
CA VAL A 56 -13.72 10.22 10.47
C VAL A 56 -14.89 10.02 9.52
N GLY A 57 -15.85 9.18 9.88
CA GLY A 57 -17.08 9.02 9.11
C GLY A 57 -18.04 10.20 9.37
N SER A 58 -18.44 10.93 8.34
CA SER A 58 -19.27 12.15 8.48
C SER A 58 -20.59 11.88 9.23
N ASP A 59 -21.23 10.74 8.96
CA ASP A 59 -22.52 10.35 9.54
C ASP A 59 -22.38 9.50 10.81
N VAL A 60 -21.15 9.12 11.20
CA VAL A 60 -20.90 8.36 12.42
C VAL A 60 -21.13 9.26 13.63
N LYS A 61 -21.74 8.70 14.68
CA LYS A 61 -21.92 9.39 15.96
C LYS A 61 -20.68 9.22 16.84
N TYR A 62 -20.12 10.35 17.26
CA TYR A 62 -19.00 10.44 18.19
C TYR A 62 -19.46 10.98 19.53
N CYS A 63 -18.75 10.61 20.58
CA CYS A 63 -18.94 11.12 21.92
C CYS A 63 -17.65 11.76 22.41
N ARG A 64 -17.79 12.93 23.06
CA ARG A 64 -16.76 13.43 23.98
C ARG A 64 -17.08 12.91 25.36
N VAL A 65 -16.11 12.29 25.99
CA VAL A 65 -16.23 11.71 27.32
C VAL A 65 -15.20 12.29 28.26
N ARG A 66 -15.53 12.43 29.54
CA ARG A 66 -14.60 12.81 30.60
C ARG A 66 -14.26 11.61 31.46
N ILE A 67 -12.98 11.39 31.72
CA ILE A 67 -12.53 10.38 32.68
C ILE A 67 -12.93 10.80 34.10
N THR A 68 -13.69 9.95 34.80
CA THR A 68 -14.16 10.24 36.17
C THR A 68 -13.39 9.47 37.23
N GLU A 69 -12.90 8.28 36.90
CA GLU A 69 -12.12 7.43 37.81
C GLU A 69 -10.97 6.72 37.07
N PRO A 70 -9.89 6.36 37.78
CA PRO A 70 -8.82 5.52 37.24
C PRO A 70 -9.36 4.20 36.68
N PRO A 71 -8.57 3.49 35.84
CA PRO A 71 -9.04 2.28 35.20
C PRO A 71 -9.29 1.19 36.24
N SER A 72 -10.27 0.31 35.94
CA SER A 72 -10.52 -0.84 36.81
C SER A 72 -9.26 -1.71 36.96
N GLY A 73 -9.13 -2.44 38.08
CA GLY A 73 -7.88 -3.10 38.50
C GLY A 73 -7.28 -4.18 37.58
N ASN A 74 -7.81 -4.38 36.37
CA ASN A 74 -7.31 -5.32 35.35
C ASN A 74 -6.73 -4.58 34.12
N TRP A 75 -6.12 -3.41 34.31
CA TRP A 75 -5.42 -2.72 33.23
C TRP A 75 -4.11 -3.43 32.92
N GLU A 76 -3.95 -3.92 31.69
CA GLU A 76 -2.73 -4.54 31.19
C GLU A 76 -2.16 -3.69 30.04
N GLY A 77 -0.83 -3.64 29.94
CA GLY A 77 -0.13 -2.85 28.93
C GLY A 77 0.20 -1.41 29.35
N ARG A 78 0.95 -0.71 28.49
CA ARG A 78 1.36 0.68 28.68
C ARG A 78 0.23 1.67 28.42
N GLY A 79 0.42 2.90 28.89
CA GLY A 79 -0.50 4.01 28.66
C GLY A 79 -1.57 4.16 29.74
N SER A 80 -2.23 5.31 29.75
CA SER A 80 -3.31 5.63 30.68
C SER A 80 -4.01 6.93 30.29
N SER A 81 -5.03 7.30 31.07
CA SER A 81 -5.60 8.64 31.08
C SER A 81 -5.80 9.15 32.49
N GLU A 82 -5.71 10.47 32.65
CA GLU A 82 -5.89 11.12 33.95
C GLU A 82 -7.35 11.44 34.23
N VAL A 83 -7.74 11.46 35.51
CA VAL A 83 -9.08 11.90 35.90
C VAL A 83 -9.28 13.36 35.50
N GLY A 84 -10.36 13.64 34.78
CA GLY A 84 -10.66 14.94 34.19
C GLY A 84 -10.22 15.09 32.73
N GLU A 85 -9.41 14.18 32.20
CA GLU A 85 -9.04 14.17 30.78
C GLU A 85 -10.29 13.89 29.91
N GLU A 86 -10.33 14.49 28.73
CA GLU A 86 -11.45 14.37 27.81
C GLU A 86 -11.04 13.70 26.50
N LEU A 87 -11.82 12.71 26.08
CA LEU A 87 -11.50 11.85 24.95
C LEU A 87 -12.67 11.84 23.96
N ILE A 88 -12.35 11.80 22.67
CA ILE A 88 -13.33 11.73 21.58
C ILE A 88 -13.14 10.42 20.81
N LEU A 89 -14.23 9.66 20.64
CA LEU A 89 -14.28 8.41 19.89
C LEU A 89 -15.73 8.09 19.47
N ALA A 90 -15.90 7.13 18.56
CA ALA A 90 -17.22 6.70 18.11
C ALA A 90 -18.03 6.12 19.28
N LYS A 91 -19.31 6.52 19.35
CA LYS A 91 -20.23 6.15 20.43
C LYS A 91 -20.35 4.64 20.60
N ASP A 92 -20.45 3.92 19.50
CA ASP A 92 -20.67 2.48 19.48
C ASP A 92 -19.47 1.69 20.03
N LEU A 93 -18.28 2.31 20.07
CA LEU A 93 -17.02 1.68 20.49
C LEU A 93 -16.60 2.03 21.92
N LEU A 94 -17.42 2.81 22.65
CA LEU A 94 -17.10 3.25 24.01
C LEU A 94 -16.79 2.09 24.96
N SER A 95 -17.63 1.04 24.97
CA SER A 95 -17.45 -0.12 25.86
C SER A 95 -16.19 -0.93 25.53
N ASP A 96 -15.82 -0.96 24.25
CA ASP A 96 -14.77 -1.84 23.75
C ASP A 96 -13.40 -1.18 23.87
N VAL A 97 -13.37 0.16 23.78
CA VAL A 97 -12.16 0.98 23.91
C VAL A 97 -11.89 1.40 25.35
N LEU A 98 -12.90 1.89 26.06
CA LEU A 98 -12.64 2.51 27.36
C LEU A 98 -12.52 1.46 28.47
N ARG A 99 -11.59 1.68 29.40
CA ARG A 99 -11.40 0.85 30.61
C ARG A 99 -11.43 1.69 31.89
N HIS A 100 -11.49 3.00 31.73
CA HIS A 100 -11.78 3.98 32.77
C HIS A 100 -13.29 4.13 32.90
N GLN A 101 -13.75 4.57 34.08
CA GLN A 101 -15.11 5.10 34.17
C GLN A 101 -15.15 6.47 33.53
N VAL A 102 -16.21 6.71 32.75
CA VAL A 102 -16.37 7.93 32.00
C VAL A 102 -17.78 8.49 32.11
N GLU A 103 -17.87 9.81 32.00
CA GLU A 103 -19.11 10.55 31.81
C GLU A 103 -19.18 11.03 30.36
N VAL A 104 -20.29 10.78 29.66
CA VAL A 104 -20.52 11.34 28.32
C VAL A 104 -20.92 12.80 28.47
N ILE A 105 -20.10 13.71 27.92
CA ILE A 105 -20.31 15.16 28.00
C ILE A 105 -21.22 15.62 26.87
N GLU A 106 -20.93 15.16 25.65
CA GLU A 106 -21.64 15.54 24.43
C GLU A 106 -21.59 14.41 23.41
N GLU A 107 -22.61 14.36 22.55
CA GLU A 107 -22.68 13.49 21.38
C GLU A 107 -22.87 14.36 20.14
N PHE A 108 -22.16 14.04 19.07
CA PHE A 108 -22.18 14.81 17.82
C PHE A 108 -21.91 13.91 16.61
N SER A 109 -22.17 14.40 15.42
CA SER A 109 -21.82 13.73 14.16
C SER A 109 -20.36 13.97 13.78
N GLY A 110 -19.73 13.06 13.04
CA GLY A 110 -18.36 13.22 12.58
C GLY A 110 -18.15 14.50 11.78
N SER A 111 -19.17 14.94 11.03
CA SER A 111 -19.15 16.21 10.28
C SER A 111 -18.84 17.45 11.13
N GLU A 112 -19.13 17.41 12.45
CA GLU A 112 -18.92 18.54 13.36
C GLU A 112 -17.48 18.68 13.87
N ILE A 113 -16.66 17.63 13.70
CA ILE A 113 -15.23 17.66 14.07
C ILE A 113 -14.29 17.77 12.87
N VAL A 114 -14.81 17.64 11.64
CA VAL A 114 -14.06 17.90 10.42
C VAL A 114 -13.48 19.31 10.43
N GLY A 115 -12.20 19.43 10.04
CA GLY A 115 -11.44 20.67 10.02
C GLY A 115 -10.79 21.05 11.36
N LYS A 116 -11.09 20.35 12.47
CA LYS A 116 -10.38 20.59 13.73
C LYS A 116 -8.91 20.17 13.59
N ALA A 117 -8.00 21.04 14.05
CA ALA A 117 -6.57 20.77 14.07
C ALA A 117 -6.14 20.05 15.36
N TYR A 118 -5.13 19.20 15.25
CA TYR A 118 -4.52 18.51 16.38
C TYR A 118 -2.99 18.65 16.36
N ASN A 119 -2.37 18.41 17.52
CA ASN A 119 -0.92 18.43 17.66
C ASN A 119 -0.32 17.11 17.13
N PRO A 120 0.60 17.14 16.15
CA PRO A 120 1.24 15.94 15.64
C PRO A 120 1.98 15.16 16.73
N LEU A 121 2.05 13.84 16.57
CA LEU A 121 2.80 12.96 17.48
C LEU A 121 4.32 13.12 17.30
N PHE A 122 4.76 13.34 16.06
CA PHE A 122 6.15 13.50 15.65
C PHE A 122 6.26 14.76 14.77
N PRO A 123 6.32 15.96 15.36
CA PRO A 123 6.20 17.24 14.63
C PRO A 123 7.27 17.47 13.56
N ASP A 124 8.45 16.87 13.71
CA ASP A 124 9.59 17.09 12.80
C ASP A 124 9.71 16.01 11.71
N ALA A 125 8.89 14.96 11.77
CA ALA A 125 9.03 13.79 10.89
C ALA A 125 8.53 14.03 9.45
N ILE A 126 7.59 14.96 9.27
CA ILE A 126 6.99 15.30 7.98
C ILE A 126 6.94 16.82 7.86
N ASP A 127 7.42 17.37 6.74
CA ASP A 127 7.24 18.78 6.44
C ASP A 127 5.81 19.05 5.94
N ARG A 128 5.16 20.07 6.50
CA ARG A 128 3.84 20.54 6.08
C ARG A 128 3.81 20.92 4.60
N GLY A 129 4.90 21.50 4.09
CA GLY A 129 4.94 22.14 2.79
C GLY A 129 3.79 23.14 2.61
N ASP A 130 3.09 23.05 1.48
CA ASP A 130 1.97 23.91 1.12
C ASP A 130 0.60 23.34 1.56
N SER A 131 0.57 22.29 2.39
CA SER A 131 -0.69 21.65 2.81
C SER A 131 -1.44 22.51 3.83
N ASP A 132 -2.62 22.98 3.44
CA ASP A 132 -3.55 23.67 4.35
C ASP A 132 -4.25 22.69 5.31
N THR A 133 -4.35 21.41 4.95
CA THR A 133 -5.12 20.39 5.66
C THR A 133 -4.30 19.50 6.58
N ALA A 134 -2.97 19.53 6.50
CA ALA A 134 -2.11 18.72 7.37
C ALA A 134 -2.42 18.89 8.88
N TRP A 135 -2.46 17.77 9.58
CA TRP A 135 -2.80 17.62 10.99
C TRP A 135 -4.18 18.17 11.36
N THR A 136 -5.15 17.90 10.49
CA THR A 136 -6.57 18.14 10.74
C THR A 136 -7.40 16.87 10.62
N VAL A 137 -8.63 16.94 11.10
CA VAL A 137 -9.65 15.90 10.92
C VAL A 137 -10.33 16.06 9.56
N VAL A 138 -10.41 14.99 8.78
CA VAL A 138 -11.03 14.97 7.45
C VAL A 138 -12.13 13.89 7.36
N PRO A 139 -13.15 14.09 6.52
CA PRO A 139 -14.18 13.08 6.32
C PRO A 139 -13.64 11.92 5.47
N ALA A 140 -14.09 10.70 5.76
CA ALA A 140 -13.77 9.51 5.00
C ALA A 140 -14.90 8.47 5.08
N ASP A 141 -15.22 7.88 3.92
CA ASP A 141 -16.33 6.92 3.81
C ASP A 141 -15.94 5.48 4.20
N PHE A 142 -14.64 5.20 4.31
CA PHE A 142 -14.11 3.87 4.67
C PHE A 142 -14.05 3.62 6.18
N VAL A 143 -14.35 4.63 7.01
CA VAL A 143 -14.31 4.51 8.47
C VAL A 143 -15.45 3.62 8.97
N THR A 144 -15.12 2.60 9.75
CA THR A 144 -16.10 1.69 10.35
C THR A 144 -16.20 1.89 11.86
N THR A 145 -17.28 1.38 12.45
CA THR A 145 -17.49 1.34 13.91
C THR A 145 -17.49 -0.09 14.46
N THR A 146 -16.93 -1.05 13.71
CA THR A 146 -16.83 -2.46 14.13
C THR A 146 -15.63 -2.72 15.03
N ASP A 147 -14.54 -2.00 14.80
CA ASP A 147 -13.26 -2.16 15.50
C ASP A 147 -12.55 -0.81 15.66
N GLY A 148 -11.52 -0.77 16.51
CA GLY A 148 -10.74 0.44 16.74
C GLY A 148 -11.48 1.47 17.58
N THR A 149 -11.52 2.73 17.12
CA THR A 149 -12.15 3.86 17.82
C THR A 149 -13.17 4.61 16.95
N GLY A 150 -13.32 4.20 15.69
CA GLY A 150 -14.05 4.96 14.66
C GLY A 150 -13.31 6.21 14.20
N VAL A 151 -12.01 6.32 14.52
CA VAL A 151 -11.11 7.33 13.96
C VAL A 151 -9.89 6.61 13.43
N VAL A 152 -9.53 6.89 12.17
CA VAL A 152 -8.38 6.28 11.51
C VAL A 152 -7.25 7.30 11.48
N HIS A 153 -6.07 6.94 11.98
CA HIS A 153 -4.88 7.76 11.76
C HIS A 153 -4.44 7.59 10.31
N THR A 154 -4.13 8.69 9.62
CA THR A 154 -3.82 8.65 8.19
C THR A 154 -2.34 8.91 7.97
N ALA A 155 -1.65 7.94 7.36
CA ALA A 155 -0.26 8.02 6.93
C ALA A 155 -0.17 7.72 5.42
N VAL A 156 -0.24 8.78 4.62
CA VAL A 156 -0.44 8.78 3.16
C VAL A 156 0.45 7.78 2.41
N MET A 157 1.70 7.61 2.83
CA MET A 157 2.65 6.77 2.10
C MET A 157 2.55 5.27 2.42
N TYR A 158 1.66 4.85 3.33
CA TYR A 158 1.66 3.48 3.87
C TYR A 158 0.28 2.79 3.88
N GLY A 159 -0.73 3.35 3.21
CA GLY A 159 -2.04 2.73 3.04
C GLY A 159 -2.72 3.16 1.73
N GLU A 160 -3.47 2.27 1.08
CA GLU A 160 -4.18 2.57 -0.19
C GLU A 160 -5.26 3.65 0.02
N ASP A 161 -6.13 3.45 1.01
CA ASP A 161 -7.19 4.40 1.35
C ASP A 161 -6.62 5.73 1.87
N ASP A 162 -5.55 5.66 2.69
CA ASP A 162 -4.82 6.83 3.19
C ASP A 162 -4.20 7.65 2.06
N TYR A 163 -3.62 6.97 1.05
CA TYR A 163 -3.03 7.61 -0.12
C TYR A 163 -4.10 8.32 -0.94
N ALA A 164 -5.19 7.62 -1.27
CA ALA A 164 -6.29 8.19 -2.05
C ALA A 164 -6.91 9.41 -1.36
N LEU A 165 -7.24 9.28 -0.07
CA LEU A 165 -7.77 10.37 0.75
C LEU A 165 -6.78 11.53 0.81
N GLY A 166 -5.51 11.25 1.12
CA GLY A 166 -4.46 12.26 1.24
C GLY A 166 -4.26 13.06 -0.04
N MET A 167 -4.29 12.41 -1.20
CA MET A 167 -4.20 13.09 -2.50
C MET A 167 -5.43 13.96 -2.77
N GLU A 168 -6.62 13.52 -2.38
CA GLU A 168 -7.85 14.29 -2.53
C GLU A 168 -7.85 15.55 -1.66
N VAL A 169 -7.47 15.44 -0.38
CA VAL A 169 -7.53 16.55 0.58
C VAL A 169 -6.26 17.40 0.63
N GLY A 170 -5.22 17.03 -0.12
CA GLY A 170 -3.96 17.76 -0.20
C GLY A 170 -3.04 17.56 1.01
N PHE A 171 -3.00 16.36 1.60
CA PHE A 171 -2.02 16.02 2.64
C PHE A 171 -0.60 15.89 2.08
N PRO A 172 0.44 16.12 2.90
CA PRO A 172 1.82 15.86 2.51
C PRO A 172 2.05 14.38 2.18
N ALA A 173 2.63 14.11 1.01
CA ALA A 173 3.07 12.78 0.58
C ALA A 173 4.59 12.68 0.73
N GLN A 174 5.05 12.35 1.93
CA GLN A 174 6.47 12.21 2.24
C GLN A 174 6.73 10.89 2.95
N HIS A 175 7.75 10.17 2.51
CA HIS A 175 8.18 8.94 3.18
C HIS A 175 8.99 9.28 4.44
N THR A 176 8.62 8.67 5.55
CA THR A 176 9.46 8.52 6.76
C THR A 176 10.30 7.24 6.75
N VAL A 177 10.12 6.36 5.77
CA VAL A 177 10.74 5.03 5.70
C VAL A 177 11.33 4.83 4.31
N GLY A 178 12.57 4.36 4.23
CA GLY A 178 13.23 4.02 2.98
C GLY A 178 12.78 2.67 2.41
N MET A 179 13.18 2.39 1.17
CA MET A 179 12.87 1.11 0.51
C MET A 179 13.46 -0.13 1.22
N ASP A 180 14.47 0.06 2.07
CA ASP A 180 15.04 -1.00 2.92
C ASP A 180 14.23 -1.26 4.20
N GLY A 181 13.09 -0.57 4.36
CA GLY A 181 12.19 -0.67 5.50
C GLY A 181 12.73 -0.02 6.76
N LYS A 182 13.72 0.87 6.66
CA LYS A 182 14.26 1.61 7.79
C LYS A 182 13.79 3.06 7.79
N PHE A 183 13.66 3.64 8.98
CA PHE A 183 13.34 5.06 9.08
C PHE A 183 14.44 5.92 8.42
N ILE A 184 14.01 6.92 7.65
CA ILE A 184 14.94 7.90 7.06
C ILE A 184 15.42 8.88 8.13
N GLY A 185 16.59 9.48 7.90
CA GLY A 185 17.14 10.50 8.80
C GLY A 185 16.20 11.71 8.90
N GLY A 186 15.99 12.19 10.12
CA GLY A 186 15.07 13.29 10.44
C GLY A 186 13.69 12.83 10.90
N THR A 187 13.41 11.53 10.97
CA THR A 187 12.12 11.04 11.48
C THR A 187 12.05 11.20 13.00
N HIS A 188 13.04 10.66 13.72
CA HIS A 188 13.25 10.84 15.15
C HIS A 188 14.60 10.21 15.52
N ASP A 189 15.43 10.88 16.32
CA ASP A 189 16.80 10.45 16.66
C ASP A 189 16.92 9.00 17.14
N SER A 190 15.91 8.48 17.85
CA SER A 190 15.90 7.09 18.36
C SER A 190 15.45 6.03 17.35
N LEU A 191 14.89 6.45 16.21
CA LEU A 191 14.28 5.59 15.18
C LEU A 191 15.13 5.57 13.90
N ASP A 192 15.76 6.68 13.57
CA ASP A 192 16.51 6.88 12.32
C ASP A 192 17.49 5.73 12.01
N GLY A 193 17.42 5.22 10.78
CA GLY A 193 18.29 4.15 10.28
C GLY A 193 18.00 2.76 10.85
N ARG A 194 16.92 2.57 11.61
CA ARG A 194 16.50 1.28 12.16
C ARG A 194 15.28 0.72 11.42
N TYR A 195 15.20 -0.60 11.36
CA TYR A 195 14.08 -1.31 10.74
C TYR A 195 12.77 -1.05 11.50
N VAL A 196 11.69 -0.76 10.78
CA VAL A 196 10.44 -0.25 11.35
C VAL A 196 9.81 -1.14 12.42
N LYS A 197 9.73 -2.46 12.17
CA LYS A 197 9.12 -3.41 13.12
C LYS A 197 9.93 -3.58 14.39
N ASP A 198 11.25 -3.40 14.31
CA ASP A 198 12.13 -3.43 15.51
C ASP A 198 11.95 -2.18 16.39
N CYS A 199 11.22 -1.18 15.91
CA CYS A 199 11.01 0.10 16.59
C CYS A 199 9.62 0.25 17.19
N ASP A 200 8.69 -0.69 16.99
CA ASP A 200 7.31 -0.56 17.48
C ASP A 200 7.29 -0.32 19.00
N SER A 201 8.07 -1.07 19.78
CA SER A 201 8.13 -0.87 21.24
C SER A 201 8.71 0.49 21.64
N ASP A 202 9.68 1.02 20.89
CA ASP A 202 10.29 2.33 21.16
C ASP A 202 9.31 3.46 20.86
N ILE A 203 8.53 3.36 19.78
CA ILE A 203 7.47 4.31 19.44
C ILE A 203 6.42 4.33 20.55
N ILE A 204 6.00 3.16 21.04
CA ILE A 204 5.02 3.06 22.13
C ILE A 204 5.57 3.69 23.41
N ASN A 205 6.87 3.50 23.73
CA ASN A 205 7.52 4.18 24.85
C ASN A 205 7.52 5.71 24.70
N LEU A 206 7.80 6.23 23.49
CA LEU A 206 7.74 7.66 23.22
C LEU A 206 6.33 8.21 23.42
N LEU A 207 5.30 7.50 22.95
CA LEU A 207 3.91 7.89 23.16
C LEU A 207 3.52 7.89 24.64
N GLU A 208 3.96 6.88 25.41
CA GLU A 208 3.71 6.81 26.84
C GLU A 208 4.39 7.96 27.60
N GLN A 209 5.66 8.22 27.33
CA GLN A 209 6.43 9.30 27.97
C GLN A 209 5.85 10.69 27.69
N ASN A 210 5.26 10.88 26.51
CA ASN A 210 4.60 12.13 26.12
C ASN A 210 3.11 12.17 26.52
N GLY A 211 2.62 11.19 27.28
CA GLY A 211 1.23 11.12 27.71
C GLY A 211 0.23 10.99 26.55
N ARG A 212 0.68 10.52 25.39
CA ARG A 212 -0.13 10.31 24.16
C ARG A 212 -0.66 8.89 24.04
N LEU A 213 -0.14 7.92 24.77
CA LEU A 213 -0.64 6.55 24.75
C LEU A 213 -1.82 6.39 25.71
N TYR A 214 -3.00 6.04 25.18
CA TYR A 214 -4.13 5.68 26.01
C TYR A 214 -4.03 4.23 26.47
N ARG A 215 -3.84 3.27 25.55
CA ARG A 215 -3.83 1.83 25.85
C ARG A 215 -2.99 1.07 24.84
N GLU A 216 -2.32 0.02 25.30
CA GLU A 216 -1.68 -1.00 24.48
C GLU A 216 -2.29 -2.37 24.78
N HIS A 217 -2.45 -3.21 23.76
CA HIS A 217 -2.76 -4.63 23.95
C HIS A 217 -2.20 -5.46 22.79
N ILE A 218 -2.09 -6.77 22.99
CA ILE A 218 -1.72 -7.67 21.90
C ILE A 218 -2.94 -7.98 21.05
N TYR A 219 -2.80 -7.84 19.74
CA TYR A 219 -3.82 -8.14 18.75
C TYR A 219 -3.30 -9.21 17.79
N THR A 220 -4.13 -10.23 17.54
CA THR A 220 -3.79 -11.34 16.64
C THR A 220 -4.58 -11.19 15.35
N HIS A 221 -3.88 -11.16 14.22
CA HIS A 221 -4.49 -11.04 12.89
C HIS A 221 -3.59 -11.62 11.79
N ASP A 222 -4.14 -11.77 10.59
CA ASP A 222 -3.38 -12.18 9.42
C ASP A 222 -2.61 -10.98 8.82
N TYR A 223 -1.28 -11.11 8.73
CA TYR A 223 -0.40 -10.09 8.18
C TYR A 223 0.36 -10.61 6.93
N PRO A 224 0.51 -9.79 5.89
CA PRO A 224 1.16 -10.22 4.66
C PRO A 224 2.69 -10.31 4.82
N HIS A 225 3.27 -11.45 4.41
CA HIS A 225 4.70 -11.66 4.35
C HIS A 225 5.16 -11.95 2.92
N CYS A 226 6.44 -11.71 2.65
CA CYS A 226 7.07 -12.05 1.38
C CYS A 226 6.98 -13.56 1.16
N TRP A 227 6.32 -13.99 0.09
CA TRP A 227 6.14 -15.40 -0.26
C TRP A 227 7.47 -16.16 -0.54
N ARG A 228 8.58 -15.44 -0.67
CA ARG A 228 9.93 -15.99 -0.91
C ARG A 228 10.84 -15.99 0.31
N THR A 229 10.77 -14.94 1.13
CA THR A 229 11.74 -14.72 2.22
C THR A 229 11.12 -14.72 3.60
N ASP A 230 9.80 -14.87 3.69
CA ASP A 230 9.02 -14.83 4.93
C ASP A 230 9.11 -13.52 5.72
N HIS A 231 9.73 -12.49 5.16
CA HIS A 231 9.86 -11.18 5.80
C HIS A 231 8.54 -10.40 5.73
N PRO A 232 8.13 -9.67 6.79
CA PRO A 232 6.93 -8.84 6.77
C PRO A 232 6.93 -7.87 5.59
N LEU A 233 5.79 -7.75 4.92
CA LEU A 233 5.58 -6.74 3.88
C LEU A 233 5.09 -5.44 4.51
N LEU A 234 5.53 -4.32 3.95
CA LEU A 234 5.03 -3.00 4.30
C LEU A 234 4.24 -2.50 3.10
N TYR A 235 3.05 -1.96 3.34
CA TYR A 235 2.40 -1.11 2.34
C TYR A 235 3.26 0.15 2.19
N TYR A 236 3.54 0.50 0.94
CA TYR A 236 4.50 1.53 0.60
C TYR A 236 4.09 2.13 -0.75
N ALA A 237 3.75 3.41 -0.76
CA ALA A 237 3.47 4.13 -2.00
C ALA A 237 4.77 4.26 -2.81
N MET A 238 4.72 3.90 -4.09
CA MET A 238 5.86 3.97 -5.00
C MET A 238 5.38 3.95 -6.44
N ASP A 239 6.21 4.46 -7.35
CA ASP A 239 5.95 4.37 -8.78
C ASP A 239 5.98 2.91 -9.24
N SER A 240 4.98 2.54 -10.05
CA SER A 240 4.83 1.19 -10.57
C SER A 240 4.02 1.20 -11.86
N TRP A 241 4.33 0.26 -12.75
CA TRP A 241 3.57 0.01 -13.99
C TRP A 241 2.44 -0.97 -13.71
N PHE A 242 1.24 -0.64 -14.17
CA PHE A 242 0.05 -1.46 -14.00
C PHE A 242 -0.57 -1.87 -15.33
N VAL A 243 -1.01 -3.12 -15.44
CA VAL A 243 -1.96 -3.54 -16.46
C VAL A 243 -3.37 -3.33 -15.90
N ARG A 244 -4.20 -2.55 -16.62
CA ARG A 244 -5.57 -2.22 -16.21
C ARG A 244 -6.54 -3.39 -16.38
N MET A 245 -6.41 -4.39 -15.52
CA MET A 245 -7.22 -5.62 -15.50
C MET A 245 -8.70 -5.31 -15.27
N THR A 246 -9.01 -4.28 -14.49
CA THR A 246 -10.38 -3.83 -14.20
C THR A 246 -11.18 -3.52 -15.47
N ALA A 247 -10.54 -3.02 -16.53
CA ALA A 247 -11.19 -2.70 -17.80
C ALA A 247 -11.64 -3.93 -18.60
N VAL A 248 -11.13 -5.12 -18.27
CA VAL A 248 -11.47 -6.39 -18.93
C VAL A 248 -12.13 -7.40 -17.98
N LYS A 249 -12.45 -7.00 -16.75
CA LYS A 249 -13.05 -7.84 -15.69
C LYS A 249 -14.20 -8.70 -16.19
N ASP A 250 -15.21 -8.09 -16.82
CA ASP A 250 -16.40 -8.82 -17.28
C ASP A 250 -16.07 -9.87 -18.35
N LYS A 251 -15.08 -9.59 -19.20
CA LYS A 251 -14.60 -10.56 -20.21
C LYS A 251 -13.89 -11.73 -19.54
N ILE A 252 -13.02 -11.47 -18.56
CA ILE A 252 -12.30 -12.53 -17.83
C ILE A 252 -13.28 -13.43 -17.07
N ILE A 253 -14.28 -12.85 -16.39
CA ILE A 253 -15.32 -13.62 -15.70
C ILE A 253 -16.12 -14.48 -16.69
N LYS A 254 -16.47 -13.91 -17.86
CA LYS A 254 -17.14 -14.66 -18.92
C LYS A 254 -16.29 -15.84 -19.40
N TYR A 255 -15.03 -15.62 -19.77
CA TYR A 255 -14.17 -16.70 -20.26
C TYR A 255 -13.89 -17.76 -19.20
N ASN A 256 -13.74 -17.37 -17.93
CA ASN A 256 -13.62 -18.33 -16.82
C ASN A 256 -14.86 -19.25 -16.71
N SER A 257 -16.06 -18.76 -17.05
CA SER A 257 -17.27 -19.60 -17.06
C SER A 257 -17.33 -20.60 -18.22
N GLU A 258 -16.49 -20.42 -19.24
CA GLU A 258 -16.36 -21.34 -20.39
C GLU A 258 -15.29 -22.42 -20.13
N VAL A 259 -14.50 -22.30 -19.05
CA VAL A 259 -13.45 -23.27 -18.66
C VAL A 259 -14.04 -24.43 -17.84
N GLU A 260 -13.69 -25.66 -18.21
CA GLU A 260 -13.99 -26.85 -17.41
C GLU A 260 -12.97 -27.02 -16.28
N TRP A 261 -13.34 -26.61 -15.07
CA TRP A 261 -12.50 -26.76 -13.88
C TRP A 261 -12.65 -28.13 -13.23
N ALA A 262 -11.53 -28.73 -12.84
CA ALA A 262 -11.49 -29.98 -12.07
C ALA A 262 -10.71 -29.78 -10.75
N PRO A 263 -11.38 -29.63 -9.58
CA PRO A 263 -12.83 -29.73 -9.37
C PRO A 263 -13.60 -28.45 -9.79
N GLU A 264 -14.88 -28.62 -10.15
CA GLU A 264 -15.75 -27.56 -10.69
C GLU A 264 -15.83 -26.31 -9.80
N TRP A 265 -15.87 -26.51 -8.48
CA TRP A 265 -15.95 -25.41 -7.50
C TRP A 265 -14.73 -24.46 -7.54
N THR A 266 -13.62 -24.84 -8.18
CA THR A 266 -12.44 -23.99 -8.33
C THR A 266 -12.77 -22.75 -9.19
N GLY A 267 -13.49 -22.94 -10.29
CA GLY A 267 -13.84 -21.87 -11.23
C GLY A 267 -14.88 -20.91 -10.68
N THR A 268 -15.87 -21.41 -9.95
CA THR A 268 -16.92 -20.57 -9.33
C THR A 268 -16.48 -19.97 -8.00
N GLY A 269 -15.68 -20.71 -7.22
CA GLY A 269 -15.17 -20.34 -5.90
C GLY A 269 -13.81 -19.67 -5.97
N ARG A 270 -12.71 -20.43 -5.79
CA ARG A 270 -11.36 -19.86 -5.60
C ARG A 270 -10.95 -18.84 -6.67
N VAL A 271 -11.11 -19.17 -7.95
CA VAL A 271 -10.78 -18.26 -9.05
C VAL A 271 -11.90 -17.25 -9.26
N GLY A 272 -13.16 -17.69 -9.30
CA GLY A 272 -14.33 -16.84 -9.52
C GLY A 272 -14.47 -15.68 -8.53
N GLU A 273 -14.31 -15.93 -7.22
CA GLU A 273 -14.37 -14.87 -6.19
C GLU A 273 -13.20 -13.90 -6.26
N TRP A 274 -12.02 -14.38 -6.67
CA TRP A 274 -10.86 -13.50 -6.88
C TRP A 274 -11.06 -12.60 -8.09
N LEU A 275 -11.54 -13.15 -9.22
CA LEU A 275 -11.88 -12.38 -10.42
C LEU A 275 -12.98 -11.35 -10.17
N ARG A 276 -13.97 -11.67 -9.31
CA ARG A 276 -15.01 -10.71 -8.90
C ARG A 276 -14.46 -9.49 -8.18
N ASN A 277 -13.29 -9.59 -7.56
CA ASN A 277 -12.62 -8.51 -6.85
C ASN A 277 -11.27 -8.14 -7.50
N ILE A 278 -11.11 -8.43 -8.81
CA ILE A 278 -9.86 -8.18 -9.52
C ILE A 278 -9.45 -6.71 -9.43
N LYS A 279 -8.17 -6.50 -9.11
CA LYS A 279 -7.49 -5.21 -9.07
C LYS A 279 -6.58 -5.10 -10.29
N ASP A 280 -6.12 -3.90 -10.59
CA ASP A 280 -5.12 -3.71 -11.64
C ASP A 280 -3.80 -4.38 -11.23
N TRP A 281 -3.10 -4.96 -12.20
CA TRP A 281 -1.93 -5.81 -11.94
C TRP A 281 -0.65 -4.98 -12.00
N ALA A 282 0.01 -4.80 -10.86
CA ALA A 282 1.36 -4.26 -10.78
C ALA A 282 2.37 -5.20 -11.45
N ILE A 283 2.91 -4.81 -12.61
CA ILE A 283 3.83 -5.63 -13.42
C ILE A 283 5.29 -5.22 -13.35
N SER A 284 5.63 -4.03 -12.84
CA SER A 284 7.03 -3.64 -12.66
C SER A 284 7.65 -4.23 -11.40
N ARG A 285 8.93 -4.55 -11.48
CA ARG A 285 9.77 -5.01 -10.37
C ARG A 285 11.12 -4.31 -10.40
N GLU A 286 11.57 -3.86 -9.24
CA GLU A 286 12.86 -3.21 -8.96
C GLU A 286 13.97 -4.27 -8.85
N ARG A 287 14.13 -5.07 -9.91
CA ARG A 287 15.02 -6.23 -9.94
C ARG A 287 15.93 -6.20 -11.15
N TYR A 288 16.97 -7.02 -11.11
CA TYR A 288 18.01 -7.07 -12.13
C TYR A 288 17.76 -8.19 -13.16
N TRP A 289 17.29 -9.34 -12.70
CA TRP A 289 17.08 -10.53 -13.54
C TRP A 289 15.59 -10.73 -13.83
N GLY A 290 15.20 -10.52 -15.08
CA GLY A 290 13.84 -10.64 -15.60
C GLY A 290 13.74 -9.95 -16.96
N THR A 291 12.61 -10.11 -17.63
CA THR A 291 12.33 -9.42 -18.90
C THR A 291 12.25 -7.91 -18.66
N PRO A 292 13.11 -7.08 -19.25
CA PRO A 292 13.07 -5.63 -19.02
C PRO A 292 11.78 -5.00 -19.57
N ILE A 293 11.16 -4.07 -18.84
CA ILE A 293 10.00 -3.33 -19.35
C ILE A 293 10.46 -2.49 -20.55
N PRO A 294 9.82 -2.63 -21.73
CA PRO A 294 10.30 -2.03 -22.97
C PRO A 294 9.77 -0.59 -23.16
N VAL A 295 9.74 0.20 -22.08
CA VAL A 295 9.32 1.60 -22.11
C VAL A 295 10.53 2.51 -22.02
N TRP A 296 10.61 3.48 -22.94
CA TRP A 296 11.61 4.55 -22.92
C TRP A 296 10.92 5.88 -22.66
N ILE A 297 11.52 6.71 -21.80
CA ILE A 297 11.00 8.02 -21.40
C ILE A 297 11.98 9.11 -21.83
N CYS A 298 11.47 10.10 -22.56
CA CYS A 298 12.25 11.26 -22.99
C CYS A 298 12.62 12.16 -21.81
N GLN A 299 13.90 12.45 -21.65
CA GLN A 299 14.41 13.27 -20.54
C GLN A 299 14.11 14.78 -20.69
N ASP A 300 13.63 15.22 -21.85
CA ASP A 300 13.34 16.63 -22.14
C ASP A 300 11.84 16.97 -22.10
N CYS A 301 10.96 16.00 -22.34
CA CYS A 301 9.52 16.25 -22.48
C CYS A 301 8.61 15.18 -21.86
N ASP A 302 9.18 14.23 -21.10
CA ASP A 302 8.48 13.15 -20.40
C ASP A 302 7.62 12.24 -21.29
N HIS A 303 7.80 12.30 -22.62
CA HIS A 303 7.10 11.41 -23.53
C HIS A 303 7.54 9.96 -23.32
N GLU A 304 6.57 9.08 -23.11
CA GLU A 304 6.75 7.64 -22.96
C GLU A 304 6.49 6.92 -24.29
N HIS A 305 7.40 6.01 -24.68
CA HIS A 305 7.26 5.18 -25.87
C HIS A 305 7.51 3.71 -25.53
N CYS A 306 6.55 2.84 -25.86
CA CYS A 306 6.63 1.40 -25.63
C CYS A 306 7.11 0.68 -26.90
N ILE A 307 8.29 0.08 -26.85
CA ILE A 307 8.94 -0.61 -27.97
C ILE A 307 8.36 -2.03 -28.10
N GLY A 308 7.85 -2.36 -29.29
CA GLY A 308 7.24 -3.65 -29.59
C GLY A 308 8.17 -4.66 -30.25
N SER A 309 9.35 -4.26 -30.74
CA SER A 309 10.28 -5.18 -31.40
C SER A 309 11.74 -4.70 -31.40
N ILE A 310 12.66 -5.64 -31.63
CA ILE A 310 14.09 -5.34 -31.81
C ILE A 310 14.32 -4.44 -33.04
N GLU A 311 13.55 -4.64 -34.11
CA GLU A 311 13.63 -3.82 -35.32
C GLU A 311 13.25 -2.37 -35.05
N GLU A 312 12.12 -2.16 -34.36
CA GLU A 312 11.67 -0.82 -33.93
C GLU A 312 12.73 -0.14 -33.05
N MET A 313 13.22 -0.83 -32.02
CA MET A 313 14.28 -0.31 -31.14
C MET A 313 15.48 0.17 -31.96
N ASN A 314 16.00 -0.68 -32.85
CA ASN A 314 17.18 -0.37 -33.66
C ASN A 314 16.95 0.82 -34.60
N SER A 315 15.73 1.01 -35.12
CA SER A 315 15.38 2.12 -35.99
C SER A 315 15.37 3.48 -35.27
N MET A 316 15.15 3.48 -33.96
CA MET A 316 15.06 4.68 -33.12
C MET A 316 16.35 5.01 -32.37
N LYS A 317 17.38 4.16 -32.44
CA LYS A 317 18.64 4.36 -31.71
C LYS A 317 19.32 5.68 -32.07
N THR A 318 19.91 6.33 -31.07
CA THR A 318 20.82 7.46 -31.32
C THR A 318 22.15 6.97 -31.89
N ASP A 319 22.88 7.83 -32.60
CA ASP A 319 24.18 7.49 -33.20
C ASP A 319 25.21 7.02 -32.16
N SER A 320 25.15 7.54 -30.93
CA SER A 320 26.02 7.16 -29.82
C SER A 320 25.55 5.92 -29.05
N SER A 321 24.35 5.40 -29.34
CA SER A 321 23.73 4.31 -28.60
C SER A 321 24.39 2.96 -28.93
N PRO A 322 24.83 2.18 -27.91
CA PRO A 322 25.46 0.89 -28.16
C PRO A 322 24.47 -0.09 -28.77
N SER A 323 24.96 -1.03 -29.58
CA SER A 323 24.16 -2.21 -29.93
C SER A 323 24.28 -3.20 -28.78
N PRO A 324 23.20 -3.50 -28.06
CA PRO A 324 23.28 -4.32 -26.87
C PRO A 324 23.63 -5.76 -27.26
N LYS A 325 24.47 -6.42 -26.46
CA LYS A 325 24.88 -7.82 -26.68
C LYS A 325 23.68 -8.78 -26.62
N GLU A 326 22.76 -8.48 -25.73
CA GLU A 326 21.49 -9.14 -25.52
C GLU A 326 20.49 -8.12 -24.93
N LEU A 327 19.22 -8.49 -24.80
CA LEU A 327 18.17 -7.56 -24.34
C LEU A 327 17.96 -7.54 -22.82
N HIS A 328 18.71 -8.33 -22.05
CA HIS A 328 18.62 -8.28 -20.59
C HIS A 328 19.40 -7.09 -20.00
N ARG A 329 19.08 -6.76 -18.75
CA ARG A 329 19.93 -5.88 -17.94
C ARG A 329 21.29 -6.56 -17.69
N PRO A 330 22.40 -5.79 -17.67
CA PRO A 330 22.48 -4.34 -17.81
C PRO A 330 22.53 -3.85 -19.27
N TYR A 331 22.68 -4.74 -20.26
CA TYR A 331 23.03 -4.35 -21.64
C TYR A 331 21.99 -3.47 -22.33
N VAL A 332 20.70 -3.72 -22.11
CA VAL A 332 19.62 -2.92 -22.71
C VAL A 332 19.46 -1.54 -22.05
N ASP A 333 19.97 -1.37 -20.82
CA ASP A 333 19.81 -0.11 -20.05
C ASP A 333 20.61 1.03 -20.68
N ASP A 334 21.71 0.72 -21.37
CA ASP A 334 22.57 1.70 -22.04
C ASP A 334 22.03 2.14 -23.42
N VAL A 335 20.95 1.50 -23.91
CA VAL A 335 20.37 1.81 -25.23
C VAL A 335 19.56 3.10 -25.13
N LYS A 336 20.04 4.12 -25.82
CA LYS A 336 19.42 5.44 -25.95
C LYS A 336 18.69 5.57 -27.28
N LEU A 337 17.49 6.16 -27.25
CA LEU A 337 16.64 6.34 -28.43
C LEU A 337 16.38 7.83 -28.69
N HIS A 338 16.11 8.18 -29.95
CA HIS A 338 15.55 9.49 -30.31
C HIS A 338 14.10 9.59 -29.84
N CYS A 339 13.72 10.73 -29.27
CA CYS A 339 12.33 10.99 -28.91
C CYS A 339 11.40 10.87 -30.14
N SER A 340 10.35 10.07 -30.01
CA SER A 340 9.30 9.91 -31.02
C SER A 340 8.28 11.05 -31.05
N ASN A 341 8.29 11.94 -30.06
CA ASN A 341 7.38 13.08 -30.00
C ASN A 341 7.75 14.17 -31.02
N GLU A 342 6.75 14.70 -31.71
CA GLU A 342 6.95 15.67 -32.78
C GLU A 342 7.61 16.95 -32.25
N GLY A 343 8.70 17.38 -32.89
CA GLY A 343 9.44 18.60 -32.52
C GLY A 343 10.40 18.44 -31.34
N CYS A 344 10.37 17.30 -30.64
CA CYS A 344 11.37 16.99 -29.62
C CYS A 344 12.63 16.39 -30.25
N LYS A 345 13.81 16.80 -29.76
CA LYS A 345 15.11 16.22 -30.14
C LYS A 345 15.80 15.53 -28.98
N GLY A 346 15.08 15.38 -27.87
CA GLY A 346 15.58 14.78 -26.65
C GLY A 346 15.91 13.31 -26.83
N GLU A 347 16.74 12.83 -25.92
CA GLU A 347 17.09 11.43 -25.81
C GLU A 347 16.10 10.74 -24.86
N MET A 348 15.72 9.51 -25.19
CA MET A 348 14.92 8.66 -24.33
C MET A 348 15.80 7.62 -23.65
N VAL A 349 15.53 7.38 -22.38
CA VAL A 349 16.20 6.38 -21.54
C VAL A 349 15.15 5.35 -21.10
N ARG A 350 15.55 4.08 -21.05
CA ARG A 350 14.65 3.00 -20.64
C ARG A 350 14.27 3.13 -19.18
N GLU A 351 13.03 2.81 -18.87
CA GLU A 351 12.58 2.55 -17.50
C GLU A 351 13.47 1.50 -16.82
N PRO A 352 13.84 1.65 -15.54
CA PRO A 352 14.81 0.75 -14.89
C PRO A 352 14.21 -0.61 -14.50
N TYR A 353 12.90 -0.76 -14.61
CA TYR A 353 12.16 -1.92 -14.11
C TYR A 353 12.28 -3.16 -15.03
N VAL A 354 12.10 -4.33 -14.43
CA VAL A 354 11.82 -5.61 -15.12
C VAL A 354 10.38 -6.04 -14.85
N MET A 355 9.85 -6.93 -15.67
CA MET A 355 8.50 -7.46 -15.53
C MET A 355 8.38 -8.46 -14.36
N ASP A 356 7.17 -8.55 -13.81
CA ASP A 356 6.72 -9.66 -12.98
C ASP A 356 6.89 -10.99 -13.72
N CYS A 357 7.51 -11.99 -13.07
CA CYS A 357 7.71 -13.30 -13.69
C CYS A 357 6.40 -14.02 -14.03
N TRP A 358 5.29 -13.67 -13.35
CA TRP A 358 3.98 -14.19 -13.72
C TRP A 358 3.55 -13.70 -15.10
N PHE A 359 3.97 -12.50 -15.52
CA PHE A 359 3.75 -11.99 -16.87
C PHE A 359 4.49 -12.86 -17.91
N ASP A 360 5.75 -13.20 -17.66
CA ASP A 360 6.54 -14.09 -18.53
C ASP A 360 5.84 -15.46 -18.70
N SER A 361 5.43 -16.06 -17.57
CA SER A 361 4.76 -17.37 -17.58
C SER A 361 3.38 -17.33 -18.26
N GLY A 362 2.62 -16.24 -18.09
CA GLY A 362 1.32 -16.05 -18.74
C GLY A 362 1.43 -15.87 -20.26
N CYS A 363 2.59 -15.37 -20.74
CA CYS A 363 2.86 -15.21 -22.17
C CYS A 363 3.29 -16.52 -22.87
N ALA A 364 3.51 -17.61 -22.12
CA ALA A 364 4.09 -18.84 -22.64
C ALA A 364 3.35 -19.42 -23.86
N SER A 365 2.03 -19.26 -23.93
CA SER A 365 1.19 -19.81 -25.01
C SER A 365 1.56 -19.26 -26.40
N PHE A 366 2.00 -18.00 -26.49
CA PHE A 366 2.38 -17.35 -27.75
C PHE A 366 3.88 -17.08 -27.85
N ALA A 367 4.54 -16.75 -26.73
CA ALA A 367 5.96 -16.39 -26.70
C ALA A 367 6.87 -17.57 -27.11
N GLN A 368 6.49 -18.82 -26.76
CA GLN A 368 7.25 -20.02 -27.14
C GLN A 368 7.40 -20.20 -28.67
N TRP A 369 6.51 -19.59 -29.45
CA TRP A 369 6.48 -19.67 -30.90
C TRP A 369 7.05 -18.43 -31.58
N HIS A 370 7.54 -17.45 -30.83
CA HIS A 370 7.96 -16.15 -31.35
C HIS A 370 6.82 -15.41 -32.08
N TYR A 371 5.55 -15.67 -31.71
CA TYR A 371 4.40 -14.92 -32.20
C TYR A 371 4.45 -13.47 -31.68
N PRO A 372 4.11 -12.46 -32.49
CA PRO A 372 3.53 -12.51 -33.84
C PRO A 372 4.54 -12.53 -35.00
N PHE A 373 5.84 -12.63 -34.73
CA PHE A 373 6.88 -12.51 -35.75
C PHE A 373 7.06 -13.78 -36.59
N GLU A 374 6.91 -14.95 -35.96
CA GLU A 374 7.09 -16.25 -36.61
C GLU A 374 6.05 -17.27 -36.15
N ASN A 375 6.02 -18.43 -36.84
CA ASN A 375 5.27 -19.63 -36.46
C ASN A 375 3.76 -19.42 -36.21
N GLU A 376 3.13 -18.48 -36.93
CA GLU A 376 1.70 -18.17 -36.79
C GLU A 376 0.80 -19.41 -36.95
N ASP A 377 1.11 -20.30 -37.90
CA ASP A 377 0.37 -21.54 -38.12
C ASP A 377 0.46 -22.51 -36.93
N LYS A 378 1.61 -22.56 -36.24
CA LYS A 378 1.77 -23.40 -35.04
C LYS A 378 0.96 -22.84 -33.88
N PHE A 379 1.02 -21.52 -33.67
CA PHE A 379 0.21 -20.87 -32.63
C PHE A 379 -1.29 -21.08 -32.89
N LYS A 380 -1.77 -20.82 -34.11
CA LYS A 380 -3.17 -21.06 -34.49
C LYS A 380 -3.61 -22.52 -34.36
N GLY A 381 -2.70 -23.47 -34.61
CA GLY A 381 -2.98 -24.89 -34.47
C GLY A 381 -2.96 -25.41 -33.04
N SER A 382 -2.41 -24.66 -32.08
CA SER A 382 -2.27 -25.07 -30.67
C SER A 382 -3.05 -24.18 -29.68
N PHE A 383 -3.61 -23.06 -30.14
CA PHE A 383 -4.41 -22.15 -29.32
C PHE A 383 -5.89 -22.19 -29.77
N PRO A 384 -6.86 -22.34 -28.86
CA PRO A 384 -6.72 -22.48 -27.40
C PRO A 384 -6.17 -23.84 -26.96
N VAL A 385 -5.52 -23.90 -25.80
CA VAL A 385 -4.96 -25.12 -25.21
C VAL A 385 -6.07 -26.00 -24.62
N ASP A 386 -6.05 -27.30 -24.92
CA ASP A 386 -7.10 -28.25 -24.49
C ASP A 386 -7.06 -28.59 -22.99
N TYR A 387 -5.87 -28.65 -22.38
CA TYR A 387 -5.70 -29.11 -21.01
C TYR A 387 -4.43 -28.57 -20.36
N ILE A 388 -4.55 -28.14 -19.10
CA ILE A 388 -3.44 -27.79 -18.20
C ILE A 388 -3.68 -28.43 -16.84
N CYS A 389 -2.61 -28.76 -16.11
CA CYS A 389 -2.70 -29.39 -14.79
C CYS A 389 -1.57 -28.92 -13.90
N GLU A 390 -1.92 -28.06 -12.96
CA GLU A 390 -1.00 -27.56 -11.94
C GLU A 390 -1.65 -27.66 -10.56
N ALA A 391 -0.85 -27.41 -9.53
CA ALA A 391 -1.32 -27.42 -8.16
C ALA A 391 -2.24 -26.23 -7.85
N VAL A 392 -3.02 -26.35 -6.76
CA VAL A 392 -4.11 -25.43 -6.40
C VAL A 392 -3.63 -23.99 -6.12
N ASP A 393 -2.36 -23.81 -5.75
CA ASP A 393 -1.71 -22.52 -5.59
C ASP A 393 -1.66 -21.70 -6.89
N GLN A 394 -1.70 -22.37 -8.06
CA GLN A 394 -1.74 -21.68 -9.35
C GLN A 394 -3.04 -20.91 -9.60
N THR A 395 -4.07 -21.09 -8.77
CA THR A 395 -5.25 -20.19 -8.76
C THR A 395 -4.92 -18.74 -8.37
N ARG A 396 -3.68 -18.47 -7.95
CA ARG A 396 -3.09 -17.16 -7.65
C ARG A 396 -1.74 -16.99 -8.35
N GLY A 397 -1.57 -17.59 -9.53
CA GLY A 397 -0.30 -17.63 -10.23
C GLY A 397 -0.50 -17.76 -11.73
N TRP A 398 -0.18 -18.93 -12.27
CA TRP A 398 -0.16 -19.15 -13.72
C TRP A 398 -1.56 -19.27 -14.37
N PHE A 399 -2.58 -19.73 -13.64
CA PHE A 399 -3.96 -19.73 -14.12
C PHE A 399 -4.55 -18.33 -14.07
#